data_AF-A0A914TWJ9-F1
#
_entry.id   AF-A0A914TWJ9-F1
#
_cell.length_a   1.000
_cell.length_b   1.000
_cell.length_c   1.000
_cell.angle_alpha   90.00
_cell.angle_beta   90.00
_cell.angle_gamma   90.00
#
_symmetry.space_group_name_H-M   'P 1'
#
loop_
_entity.id
_entity.type
_entity.pdbx_description
1 polymer ?
#
loop_
_entity_poly.entity_id
_entity_poly.type
_entity_poly.pdbx_seq_one_letter_code
_entity_poly.pdbx_strand_id
1 'polypeptide(L)'
;MRRLPFFVLLAISLHYANSQFNTDCSDAPNPTMRNVCLRLRNMDTRARENVQQQTNNDVWPPAMPGSPVWQQPLPVPANARGQIATHPYECMTLLCLCPFFGGHMAPDGNCMLANGSPLTMAYRKEYRMMTDNERQRFHYALNTLKRSGEYDRIGSEHQIVGSGSGAHSGPGFLPWHREYLKRFEIALRLIDPGMFVPYFDSVMDGYLEDPRDSILFSNDFIGETDFNGFVIYGPFAYWRTLEGRPYIW
;
A
#
# COMPACT_ATOMS: atom_id res chain seq x y z
N MET A 1 -41.35 -39.20 40.27
CA MET A 1 -40.12 -38.62 40.86
C MET A 1 -39.26 -38.07 39.73
N ARG A 2 -38.89 -36.79 39.83
CA ARG A 2 -38.06 -36.03 38.88
C ARG A 2 -36.63 -36.62 38.82
N ARG A 3 -35.95 -36.50 37.66
CA ARG A 3 -34.67 -35.77 37.52
C ARG A 3 -34.24 -35.66 36.05
N LEU A 4 -33.79 -34.44 35.74
CA LEU A 4 -33.46 -33.84 34.44
C LEU A 4 -32.12 -34.34 33.86
N PRO A 5 -31.91 -34.19 32.54
CA PRO A 5 -30.59 -34.33 31.90
C PRO A 5 -29.69 -33.13 32.25
N PHE A 6 -28.42 -33.43 32.58
CA PHE A 6 -27.37 -32.46 32.87
C PHE A 6 -26.92 -31.79 31.55
N PHE A 7 -27.29 -30.53 31.33
CA PHE A 7 -26.64 -29.67 30.34
C PHE A 7 -25.47 -28.95 31.03
N VAL A 8 -24.24 -29.25 30.62
CA VAL A 8 -23.06 -28.48 31.01
C VAL A 8 -22.93 -27.32 30.01
N LEU A 9 -23.34 -26.13 30.44
CA LEU A 9 -23.07 -24.87 29.74
C LEU A 9 -21.61 -24.48 29.99
N LEU A 10 -20.75 -24.64 28.99
CA LEU A 10 -19.40 -24.09 29.00
C LEU A 10 -19.48 -22.60 28.62
N ALA A 11 -19.46 -21.71 29.60
CA ALA A 11 -19.37 -20.28 29.36
C ALA A 11 -17.92 -19.93 28.96
N ILE A 12 -17.68 -19.72 27.66
CA ILE A 12 -16.41 -19.19 27.17
C ILE A 12 -16.41 -17.68 27.42
N SER A 13 -15.69 -17.23 28.43
CA SER A 13 -15.42 -15.81 28.66
C SER A 13 -14.34 -15.33 27.69
N LEU A 14 -14.77 -14.69 26.61
CA LEU A 14 -13.89 -13.92 25.72
C LEU A 14 -13.28 -12.74 26.49
N HIS A 15 -12.09 -12.94 27.04
CA HIS A 15 -11.26 -11.84 27.53
C HIS A 15 -10.64 -11.16 26.32
N TYR A 16 -11.25 -10.05 25.88
CA TYR A 16 -10.59 -9.10 25.00
C TYR A 16 -9.40 -8.49 25.75
N ALA A 17 -8.20 -9.02 25.51
CA ALA A 17 -6.98 -8.36 25.92
C ALA A 17 -6.79 -7.16 24.99
N ASN A 18 -7.27 -5.99 25.42
CA ASN A 18 -6.88 -4.71 24.83
C ASN A 18 -5.39 -4.48 25.12
N SER A 19 -4.52 -5.05 24.28
CA SER A 19 -3.08 -4.76 24.26
C SER A 19 -2.83 -3.48 23.46
N GLN A 20 -3.42 -2.38 23.89
CA GLN A 20 -2.96 -1.05 23.50
C GLN A 20 -2.45 -0.38 24.76
N PHE A 21 -1.13 -0.17 24.83
CA PHE A 21 -0.50 0.59 25.91
C PHE A 21 -1.07 2.00 25.87
N ASN A 22 -1.95 2.30 26.82
CA ASN A 22 -2.91 3.38 26.64
C ASN A 22 -2.27 4.78 26.79
N THR A 23 -1.04 4.89 27.30
CA THR A 23 -0.24 6.14 27.23
C THR A 23 1.21 5.94 27.71
N ASP A 24 1.46 5.00 28.63
CA ASP A 24 2.76 4.72 29.26
C ASP A 24 2.97 3.19 29.48
N CYS A 25 4.21 2.79 29.79
CA CYS A 25 4.61 1.42 30.12
C CYS A 25 4.12 0.93 31.50
N SER A 26 3.33 1.73 32.23
CA SER A 26 2.74 1.41 33.53
C SER A 26 1.81 0.20 33.48
N ASP A 27 1.12 0.02 32.35
CA ASP A 27 0.05 -0.98 32.20
C ASP A 27 0.59 -2.33 31.68
N ALA A 28 1.92 -2.50 31.70
CA ALA A 28 2.56 -3.71 31.23
C ALA A 28 2.17 -4.91 32.10
N PRO A 29 1.82 -6.06 31.49
CA PRO A 29 1.27 -7.22 32.20
C PRO A 29 2.27 -7.90 33.16
N ASN A 30 3.57 -7.61 33.03
CA ASN A 30 4.60 -8.08 33.95
C ASN A 30 5.86 -7.19 33.89
N PRO A 31 6.78 -7.31 34.88
CA PRO A 31 7.99 -6.50 34.93
C PRO A 31 8.91 -6.63 33.70
N THR A 32 8.98 -7.81 33.09
CA THR A 32 9.78 -8.04 31.88
C THR A 32 9.24 -7.23 30.71
N MET A 33 7.92 -7.28 30.48
CA MET A 33 7.27 -6.51 29.41
C MET A 33 7.36 -5.00 29.68
N ARG A 34 7.30 -4.58 30.95
CA ARG A 34 7.55 -3.18 31.34
C ARG A 34 8.94 -2.72 30.94
N ASN A 35 9.96 -3.53 31.22
CA ASN A 35 11.35 -3.22 30.85
C ASN A 35 11.56 -3.15 29.34
N VAL A 36 10.93 -4.04 28.57
CA VAL A 36 10.96 -4.00 27.10
C VAL A 36 10.30 -2.71 26.59
N CYS A 37 9.11 -2.39 27.09
CA CYS A 37 8.41 -1.16 26.74
C CYS A 37 9.27 0.09 27.06
N LEU A 38 9.87 0.16 28.24
CA LEU A 38 10.73 1.29 28.65
C LEU A 38 11.97 1.41 27.76
N ARG A 39 12.58 0.29 27.35
CA ARG A 39 13.71 0.30 26.40
C ARG A 39 13.28 0.83 25.04
N LEU A 40 12.16 0.36 24.50
CA LEU A 40 11.63 0.83 23.22
C LEU A 40 11.28 2.33 23.27
N ARG A 41 10.67 2.80 24.36
CA ARG A 41 10.40 4.23 24.61
C ARG A 41 11.69 5.05 24.65
N ASN A 42 12.71 4.59 25.37
CA ASN A 42 14.00 5.29 25.45
C ASN A 42 14.71 5.31 24.08
N MET A 43 14.62 4.24 23.29
CA MET A 43 15.12 4.21 21.92
C MET A 43 14.37 5.20 21.02
N ASP A 44 13.03 5.27 21.10
CA ASP A 44 12.20 6.23 20.37
C ASP A 44 12.52 7.68 20.77
N THR A 45 12.59 7.98 22.07
CA THR A 45 12.96 9.31 22.58
C THR A 45 14.34 9.73 22.08
N ARG A 46 15.36 8.88 22.22
CA ARG A 46 16.72 9.18 21.75
C ARG A 46 16.79 9.35 20.24
N ALA A 47 16.06 8.53 19.48
CA ALA A 47 16.00 8.69 18.02
C ALA A 47 15.39 10.05 17.66
N ARG A 48 14.31 10.46 18.33
CA ARG A 48 13.67 11.77 18.11
C ARG A 48 14.55 12.94 18.55
N GLU A 49 15.21 12.87 19.71
CA GLU A 49 16.11 13.92 20.20
C GLU A 49 17.32 14.11 19.28
N ASN A 50 17.94 13.00 18.84
CA ASN A 50 19.05 13.04 17.89
C ASN A 50 18.62 13.65 16.55
N VAL A 51 17.40 13.41 16.11
CA VAL A 51 16.84 14.02 14.89
C VAL A 51 16.51 15.49 15.12
N GLN A 52 15.86 15.87 16.22
CA GLN A 52 15.50 17.26 16.53
C GLN A 52 16.74 18.18 16.63
N GLN A 53 17.86 17.65 17.12
CA GLN A 53 19.13 18.39 17.17
C GLN A 53 19.75 18.62 15.78
N GLN A 54 19.35 17.84 14.77
CA GLN A 54 19.84 17.95 13.39
C GLN A 54 19.01 18.89 12.51
N THR A 55 17.81 19.32 12.92
CA THR A 55 16.76 19.82 12.00
C THR A 55 16.57 21.33 11.93
N ASN A 56 17.59 22.15 12.20
CA ASN A 56 17.43 23.62 12.07
C ASN A 56 17.22 24.10 10.61
N ASN A 57 17.36 23.23 9.61
CA ASN A 57 17.26 23.56 8.17
C ASN A 57 16.35 22.62 7.35
N ASP A 58 15.51 21.80 7.98
CA ASP A 58 14.81 20.69 7.30
C ASP A 58 13.35 20.99 6.94
N VAL A 59 12.84 20.32 5.90
CA VAL A 59 11.47 20.45 5.41
C VAL A 59 10.57 19.42 6.11
N TRP A 60 9.45 19.87 6.66
CA TRP A 60 8.45 19.00 7.29
C TRP A 60 7.40 18.57 6.26
N PRO A 61 7.25 17.26 5.98
CA PRO A 61 6.15 16.77 5.15
C PRO A 61 4.79 17.04 5.82
N PRO A 62 3.72 17.26 5.03
CA PRO A 62 2.40 17.56 5.58
C PRO A 62 1.85 16.38 6.39
N ALA A 63 1.45 16.65 7.63
CA ALA A 63 0.75 15.68 8.47
C ALA A 63 -0.74 15.62 8.08
N MET A 64 -1.35 14.43 8.15
CA MET A 64 -2.80 14.31 7.99
C MET A 64 -3.51 15.05 9.15
N PRO A 65 -4.55 15.85 8.89
CA PRO A 65 -5.31 16.54 9.93
C PRO A 65 -5.79 15.56 11.02
N GLY A 66 -5.49 15.86 12.29
CA GLY A 66 -5.83 15.00 13.44
C GLY A 66 -4.82 13.91 13.78
N SER A 67 -3.69 13.79 13.06
CA SER A 67 -2.65 12.83 13.41
C SER A 67 -1.97 13.18 14.74
N PRO A 68 -1.84 12.23 15.68
CA PRO A 68 -1.07 12.43 16.91
C PRO A 68 0.39 12.82 16.61
N VAL A 69 1.00 13.63 17.47
CA VAL A 69 2.39 14.13 17.30
C VAL A 69 3.40 12.99 17.07
N TRP A 70 3.21 11.84 17.72
CA TRP A 70 4.08 10.68 17.58
C TRP A 70 3.96 9.95 16.24
N GLN A 71 2.90 10.22 15.45
CA GLN A 71 2.72 9.75 14.07
C GLN A 71 3.18 10.79 13.04
N GLN A 72 3.64 11.98 13.46
CA GLN A 72 4.14 12.95 12.50
C GLN A 72 5.40 12.40 11.80
N PRO A 73 5.50 12.54 10.47
CA PRO A 73 6.67 12.06 9.76
C PRO A 73 7.90 12.83 10.20
N LEU A 74 9.06 12.16 10.18
CA LEU A 74 10.33 12.81 10.51
C LEU A 74 10.64 13.92 9.49
N PRO A 75 11.24 15.03 9.94
CA PRO A 75 11.74 16.07 9.05
C PRO A 75 12.77 15.49 8.07
N VAL A 76 12.73 15.98 6.83
CA VAL A 76 13.55 15.47 5.74
C VAL A 76 14.59 16.53 5.37
N PRO A 77 15.89 16.22 5.40
CA PRO A 77 16.93 17.16 4.98
C PRO A 77 16.69 17.71 3.57
N ALA A 78 17.01 18.98 3.35
CA ALA A 78 16.82 19.67 2.06
C ALA A 78 17.59 19.04 0.87
N ASN A 79 18.56 18.17 1.17
CA ASN A 79 19.35 17.40 0.20
C ASN A 79 19.13 15.89 0.34
N ALA A 80 18.11 15.47 1.09
CA ALA A 80 17.81 14.05 1.25
C ALA A 80 17.44 13.42 -0.09
N ARG A 81 17.81 12.15 -0.22
CA ARG A 81 17.46 11.34 -1.41
C ARG A 81 15.95 11.37 -1.64
N GLY A 82 15.56 11.67 -2.88
CA GLY A 82 14.16 11.73 -3.30
C GLY A 82 13.49 13.10 -3.22
N GLN A 83 14.24 14.16 -2.91
CA GLN A 83 13.84 15.55 -3.19
C GLN A 83 14.23 16.01 -4.60
N ILE A 84 15.36 15.52 -5.12
CA ILE A 84 15.80 15.65 -6.51
C ILE A 84 16.07 14.22 -7.00
N ALA A 85 15.61 13.92 -8.21
CA ALA A 85 15.66 12.58 -8.76
C ALA A 85 16.01 12.60 -10.24
N THR A 86 16.71 11.56 -10.69
CA THR A 86 16.92 11.31 -12.12
C THR A 86 15.84 10.41 -12.70
N HIS A 87 15.17 9.66 -11.82
CA HIS A 87 14.09 8.74 -12.17
C HIS A 87 12.88 8.96 -11.25
N PRO A 88 11.63 8.92 -11.75
CA PRO A 88 10.44 9.23 -10.95
C PRO A 88 10.28 8.33 -9.71
N TYR A 89 10.74 7.08 -9.77
CA TYR A 89 10.68 6.13 -8.63
C TYR A 89 11.59 6.49 -7.46
N GLU A 90 12.55 7.39 -7.64
CA GLU A 90 13.40 7.88 -6.55
C GLU A 90 12.71 8.97 -5.73
N CYS A 91 11.69 9.62 -6.29
CA CYS A 91 10.99 10.70 -5.62
C CYS A 91 10.23 10.22 -4.37
N MET A 92 10.28 11.07 -3.35
CA MET A 92 9.58 10.88 -2.08
C MET A 92 8.50 11.94 -1.83
N THR A 93 8.40 12.95 -2.70
CA THR A 93 7.42 14.04 -2.61
C THR A 93 6.72 14.26 -3.95
N LEU A 94 5.50 14.83 -3.90
CA LEU A 94 4.78 15.23 -5.12
C LEU A 94 5.52 16.34 -5.89
N LEU A 95 6.26 17.19 -5.19
CA LEU A 95 7.06 18.26 -5.81
C LEU A 95 8.21 17.70 -6.65
N CYS A 96 8.91 16.68 -6.14
CA CYS A 96 9.95 15.97 -6.91
C CYS A 96 9.36 15.31 -8.16
N LEU A 97 8.14 14.77 -8.07
CA LEU A 97 7.46 14.12 -9.18
C LEU A 97 6.92 15.10 -10.25
N CYS A 98 6.77 16.37 -9.89
CA CYS A 98 6.14 17.38 -10.74
C CYS A 98 6.68 17.42 -12.20
N PRO A 99 8.01 17.54 -12.43
CA PRO A 99 8.56 17.55 -13.79
C PRO A 99 8.30 16.25 -14.55
N PHE A 100 8.27 15.10 -13.88
CA PHE A 100 8.02 13.81 -14.51
C PHE A 100 6.56 13.66 -14.99
N PHE A 101 5.63 14.36 -14.35
CA PHE A 101 4.23 14.44 -14.80
C PHE A 101 3.97 15.57 -15.80
N GLY A 102 5.03 16.23 -16.32
CA GLY A 102 4.88 17.40 -17.20
C GLY A 102 4.21 18.59 -16.51
N GLY A 103 4.26 18.63 -15.18
CA GLY A 103 3.73 19.72 -14.38
C GLY A 103 4.72 20.87 -14.23
N HIS A 104 4.22 21.99 -13.70
CA HIS A 104 5.02 23.15 -13.32
C HIS A 104 4.70 23.55 -11.88
N MET A 105 5.66 24.20 -11.22
CA MET A 105 5.48 24.74 -9.88
C MET A 105 4.70 26.05 -9.95
N ALA A 106 3.56 26.12 -9.27
CA ALA A 106 2.78 27.33 -9.11
C ALA A 106 3.37 28.24 -8.01
N PRO A 107 3.01 29.54 -7.98
CA PRO A 107 3.54 30.49 -7.00
C PRO A 107 3.24 30.16 -5.53
N ASP A 108 2.20 29.35 -5.29
CA ASP A 108 1.80 28.86 -3.97
C ASP A 108 2.61 27.63 -3.50
N GLY A 109 3.56 27.16 -4.32
CA GLY A 109 4.40 26.00 -4.03
C GLY A 109 3.78 24.66 -4.42
N ASN A 110 2.59 24.64 -5.04
CA ASN A 110 1.95 23.43 -5.51
C ASN A 110 2.40 23.04 -6.92
N CYS A 111 2.39 21.74 -7.23
CA CYS A 111 2.61 21.27 -8.60
C CYS A 111 1.28 21.30 -9.38
N MET A 112 1.27 22.00 -10.51
CA MET A 112 0.12 22.10 -11.42
C MET A 112 0.38 21.32 -12.70
N LEU A 113 -0.53 20.40 -13.02
CA LEU A 113 -0.50 19.59 -14.24
C LEU A 113 -0.91 20.42 -15.47
N ALA A 114 -0.62 19.92 -16.67
CA ALA A 114 -0.93 20.60 -17.93
C ALA A 114 -2.43 20.91 -18.13
N ASN A 115 -3.31 20.12 -17.51
CA ASN A 115 -4.76 20.33 -17.53
C ASN A 115 -5.25 21.36 -16.50
N GLY A 116 -4.34 22.01 -15.75
CA GLY A 116 -4.68 22.99 -14.72
C GLY A 116 -5.12 22.39 -13.38
N SER A 117 -5.09 21.07 -13.20
CA SER A 117 -5.36 20.45 -11.89
C SER A 117 -4.08 20.33 -11.06
N PRO A 118 -4.14 20.51 -9.73
CA PRO A 118 -3.00 20.26 -8.87
C PRO A 118 -2.68 18.76 -8.82
N LEU A 119 -1.39 18.42 -8.79
CA LEU A 119 -0.93 17.06 -8.51
C LEU A 119 -1.12 16.78 -7.02
N THR A 120 -2.00 15.84 -6.70
CA THR A 120 -2.33 15.47 -5.31
C THR A 120 -1.99 14.00 -5.02
N MET A 121 -2.09 13.62 -3.74
CA MET A 121 -2.05 12.20 -3.37
C MET A 121 -3.24 11.45 -3.96
N ALA A 122 -3.00 10.24 -4.45
CA ALA A 122 -4.04 9.38 -5.00
C ALA A 122 -4.97 8.86 -3.89
N TYR A 123 -6.28 8.85 -4.16
CA TYR A 123 -7.27 8.21 -3.29
C TYR A 123 -7.57 6.81 -3.80
N ARG A 124 -7.08 5.79 -3.09
CA ARG A 124 -7.25 4.38 -3.47
C ARG A 124 -8.64 3.89 -3.10
N LYS A 125 -9.39 3.43 -4.09
CA LYS A 125 -10.76 2.91 -3.93
C LYS A 125 -10.79 1.38 -3.97
N GLU A 126 -11.84 0.81 -3.40
CA GLU A 126 -12.17 -0.60 -3.64
C GLU A 126 -12.49 -0.79 -5.13
N TYR A 127 -11.92 -1.82 -5.75
CA TYR A 127 -11.95 -2.01 -7.20
C TYR A 127 -13.38 -2.07 -7.77
N ARG A 128 -14.31 -2.76 -7.10
CA ARG A 128 -15.74 -2.84 -7.48
C ARG A 128 -16.48 -1.53 -7.31
N MET A 129 -15.99 -0.63 -6.46
CA MET A 129 -16.54 0.70 -6.24
C MET A 129 -16.03 1.77 -7.21
N MET A 130 -15.12 1.43 -8.12
CA MET A 130 -14.70 2.33 -9.20
C MET A 130 -15.85 2.56 -10.18
N THR A 131 -15.93 3.77 -10.74
CA THR A 131 -16.79 4.01 -11.91
C THR A 131 -16.25 3.26 -13.13
N ASP A 132 -17.09 3.00 -14.12
CA ASP A 132 -16.66 2.30 -15.34
C ASP A 132 -15.53 3.06 -16.08
N ASN A 133 -15.58 4.39 -16.10
CA ASN A 133 -14.52 5.22 -16.66
C ASN A 133 -13.19 5.05 -15.90
N GLU A 134 -13.22 5.09 -14.57
CA GLU A 134 -12.01 4.85 -13.76
C GLU A 134 -11.45 3.44 -14.00
N ARG A 135 -12.33 2.42 -14.08
CA ARG A 135 -11.96 1.03 -14.31
C ARG A 135 -11.30 0.84 -15.67
N GLN A 136 -11.89 1.39 -16.73
CA GLN A 136 -11.35 1.35 -18.09
C GLN A 136 -10.00 2.05 -18.19
N ARG A 137 -9.84 3.22 -17.56
CA ARG A 137 -8.55 3.94 -17.51
C ARG A 137 -7.48 3.15 -16.76
N PHE A 138 -7.85 2.49 -15.66
CA PHE A 138 -6.96 1.60 -14.92
C PHE A 138 -6.51 0.40 -15.78
N HIS A 139 -7.44 -0.29 -16.44
CA HIS A 139 -7.14 -1.41 -17.34
C HIS A 139 -6.24 -0.97 -18.51
N TYR A 140 -6.53 0.20 -19.08
CA TYR A 140 -5.73 0.78 -20.16
C TYR A 140 -4.30 1.08 -19.70
N ALA A 141 -4.14 1.69 -18.52
CA ALA A 141 -2.84 2.00 -17.95
C ALA A 141 -2.03 0.72 -17.67
N LEU A 142 -2.65 -0.30 -17.06
CA LEU A 142 -2.00 -1.60 -16.82
C LEU A 142 -1.54 -2.27 -18.11
N ASN A 143 -2.41 -2.33 -19.13
CA ASN A 143 -2.05 -2.89 -20.43
C ASN A 143 -0.93 -2.10 -21.11
N THR A 144 -0.88 -0.79 -20.91
CA THR A 144 0.21 0.05 -21.42
C THR A 144 1.53 -0.25 -20.72
N LEU A 145 1.51 -0.38 -19.38
CA LEU A 145 2.70 -0.82 -18.62
C LEU A 145 3.15 -2.21 -19.06
N LYS A 146 2.22 -3.15 -19.24
CA LYS A 146 2.52 -4.51 -19.71
C LYS A 146 3.18 -4.51 -21.09
N ARG A 147 2.63 -3.77 -22.05
CA ARG A 147 3.21 -3.66 -23.41
C ARG A 147 4.58 -2.99 -23.42
N SER A 148 4.82 -2.01 -22.55
CA SER A 148 6.12 -1.35 -22.43
C SER A 148 7.20 -2.21 -21.78
N GLY A 149 6.82 -3.33 -21.14
CA GLY A 149 7.71 -4.14 -20.30
C GLY A 149 7.87 -3.60 -18.88
N GLU A 150 7.34 -2.42 -18.55
CA GLU A 150 7.48 -1.82 -17.22
C GLU A 150 6.74 -2.60 -16.14
N TYR A 151 5.55 -3.14 -16.45
CA TYR A 151 4.86 -4.06 -15.53
C TYR A 151 5.72 -5.27 -15.18
N ASP A 152 6.43 -5.81 -16.19
CA ASP A 152 7.25 -7.01 -16.04
C ASP A 152 8.56 -6.71 -15.32
N ARG A 153 9.16 -5.54 -15.58
CA ARG A 153 10.33 -5.04 -14.86
C ARG A 153 10.02 -4.90 -13.37
N ILE A 154 8.90 -4.27 -13.01
CA ILE A 154 8.46 -4.13 -11.62
C ILE A 154 8.13 -5.51 -11.02
N GLY A 155 7.44 -6.39 -11.74
CA GLY A 155 7.16 -7.76 -11.28
C GLY A 155 8.44 -8.57 -11.00
N SER A 156 9.47 -8.40 -11.83
CA SER A 156 10.76 -9.04 -11.64
C SER A 156 11.48 -8.56 -10.36
N GLU A 157 11.34 -7.28 -9.97
CA GLU A 157 11.88 -6.79 -8.70
C GLU A 157 11.30 -7.56 -7.50
N HIS A 158 9.99 -7.83 -7.51
CA HIS A 158 9.36 -8.66 -6.47
C HIS A 158 9.84 -10.10 -6.53
N GLN A 159 9.92 -10.71 -7.72
CA GLN A 159 10.40 -12.09 -7.89
C GLN A 159 11.81 -12.28 -7.33
N ILE A 160 12.73 -11.34 -7.63
CA ILE A 160 14.13 -11.39 -7.16
C ILE A 160 14.18 -11.34 -5.63
N VAL A 161 13.47 -10.40 -5.00
CA VAL A 161 13.49 -10.26 -3.53
C VAL A 161 12.68 -11.36 -2.85
N GLY A 162 11.65 -11.91 -3.51
CA GLY A 162 10.87 -13.06 -3.05
C GLY A 162 11.68 -14.36 -2.98
N SER A 163 12.65 -14.53 -3.88
CA SER A 163 13.64 -15.62 -3.80
C SER A 163 14.73 -15.40 -2.74
N GLY A 164 14.85 -14.16 -2.23
CA GLY A 164 15.74 -13.78 -1.14
C GLY A 164 15.02 -13.52 0.19
N SER A 165 15.75 -13.01 1.18
CA SER A 165 15.19 -12.49 2.43
C SER A 165 15.00 -10.97 2.31
N GLY A 166 13.88 -10.43 2.84
CA GLY A 166 13.70 -8.98 2.99
C GLY A 166 12.29 -8.46 2.69
N ALA A 167 11.59 -9.07 1.72
CA ALA A 167 10.21 -8.68 1.38
C ALA A 167 9.14 -9.54 2.06
N HIS A 168 9.47 -10.75 2.53
CA HIS A 168 8.52 -11.69 3.14
C HIS A 168 9.02 -12.23 4.48
N SER A 169 8.12 -12.79 5.28
CA SER A 169 8.43 -13.55 6.50
C SER A 169 9.29 -12.80 7.54
N GLY A 170 9.16 -11.47 7.60
CA GLY A 170 9.93 -10.63 8.52
C GLY A 170 9.39 -9.21 8.63
N PRO A 171 10.00 -8.36 9.47
CA PRO A 171 9.53 -6.99 9.73
C PRO A 171 9.62 -6.07 8.50
N GLY A 172 10.40 -6.45 7.49
CA GLY A 172 10.49 -5.76 6.20
C GLY A 172 9.25 -5.91 5.30
N PHE A 173 8.34 -6.85 5.60
CA PHE A 173 7.20 -7.18 4.74
C PHE A 173 6.35 -5.95 4.39
N LEU A 174 5.84 -5.24 5.39
CA LEU A 174 4.98 -4.07 5.19
C LEU A 174 5.71 -2.88 4.54
N PRO A 175 6.88 -2.42 5.03
CA PRO A 175 7.56 -1.27 4.42
C PRO A 175 8.02 -1.54 2.98
N TRP A 176 8.48 -2.76 2.68
CA TRP A 176 8.88 -3.13 1.32
C TRP A 176 7.71 -3.06 0.35
N HIS A 177 6.57 -3.70 0.68
CA HIS A 177 5.39 -3.70 -0.19
C HIS A 177 4.76 -2.31 -0.32
N ARG A 178 4.85 -1.47 0.72
CA ARG A 178 4.42 -0.06 0.63
C ARG A 178 5.22 0.73 -0.40
N GLU A 179 6.54 0.60 -0.40
CA GLU A 179 7.40 1.25 -1.39
C GLU A 179 7.18 0.68 -2.79
N TYR A 180 7.02 -0.65 -2.90
CA TYR A 180 6.68 -1.32 -4.15
C TYR A 180 5.38 -0.75 -4.77
N LEU A 181 4.31 -0.67 -3.99
CA LEU A 181 3.04 -0.10 -4.43
C LEU A 181 3.15 1.41 -4.75
N LYS A 182 3.99 2.17 -4.04
CA LYS A 182 4.26 3.58 -4.36
C LYS A 182 4.85 3.71 -5.78
N ARG A 183 5.87 2.90 -6.10
CA ARG A 183 6.51 2.92 -7.42
C ARG A 183 5.55 2.47 -8.52
N PHE A 184 4.77 1.44 -8.25
CA PHE A 184 3.74 0.97 -9.17
C PHE A 184 2.66 2.04 -9.42
N GLU A 185 2.21 2.75 -8.38
CA GLU A 185 1.27 3.86 -8.52
C GLU A 185 1.86 5.03 -9.30
N ILE A 186 3.14 5.36 -9.10
CA ILE A 186 3.85 6.35 -9.93
C ILE A 186 3.84 5.89 -11.40
N ALA A 187 4.14 4.62 -11.69
CA ALA A 187 4.14 4.08 -13.06
C ALA A 187 2.77 4.23 -13.75
N LEU A 188 1.68 3.87 -13.04
CA LEU A 188 0.32 4.08 -13.52
C LEU A 188 0.04 5.56 -13.79
N ARG A 189 0.46 6.42 -12.86
CA ARG A 189 0.19 7.85 -12.95
C ARG A 189 0.97 8.55 -14.03
N LEU A 190 2.12 8.01 -14.45
CA LEU A 190 2.88 8.57 -15.57
C LEU A 190 2.14 8.42 -16.90
N ILE A 191 1.25 7.42 -16.98
CA ILE A 191 0.30 7.27 -18.10
C ILE A 191 -0.92 8.15 -17.87
N ASP A 192 -1.43 8.18 -16.63
CA ASP A 192 -2.62 8.95 -16.27
C ASP A 192 -2.51 9.55 -14.85
N PRO A 193 -2.19 10.85 -14.70
CA PRO A 193 -1.93 11.47 -13.40
C PRO A 193 -3.07 11.40 -12.38
N GLY A 194 -4.31 11.18 -12.85
CA GLY A 194 -5.50 11.02 -12.03
C GLY A 194 -5.78 9.59 -11.57
N MET A 195 -5.01 8.61 -12.03
CA MET A 195 -5.17 7.21 -11.62
C MET A 195 -4.54 6.90 -10.26
N PHE A 196 -4.98 5.78 -9.70
CA PHE A 196 -4.58 5.26 -8.40
C PHE A 196 -4.53 3.74 -8.47
N VAL A 197 -3.85 3.11 -7.51
CA VAL A 197 -3.90 1.65 -7.33
C VAL A 197 -5.15 1.30 -6.54
N PRO A 198 -6.14 0.59 -7.09
CA PRO A 198 -7.29 0.15 -6.32
C PRO A 198 -6.88 -0.94 -5.32
N TYR A 199 -7.71 -1.15 -4.30
CA TYR A 199 -7.59 -2.31 -3.42
C TYR A 199 -8.73 -3.31 -3.68
N PHE A 200 -8.49 -4.56 -3.33
CA PHE A 200 -9.48 -5.62 -3.32
C PHE A 200 -9.70 -6.03 -1.87
N ASP A 201 -10.93 -5.87 -1.38
CA ASP A 201 -11.33 -6.44 -0.09
C ASP A 201 -11.74 -7.91 -0.27
N SER A 202 -10.79 -8.81 -0.02
CA SER A 202 -10.99 -10.25 -0.13
C SER A 202 -11.84 -10.85 0.98
N VAL A 203 -12.09 -10.10 2.07
CA VAL A 203 -12.95 -10.59 3.15
C VAL A 203 -14.39 -10.72 2.66
N MET A 204 -14.84 -9.80 1.79
CA MET A 204 -16.17 -9.86 1.17
C MET A 204 -16.39 -11.16 0.38
N ASP A 205 -15.38 -11.60 -0.37
CA ASP A 205 -15.47 -12.77 -1.24
C ASP A 205 -15.41 -14.07 -0.42
N GLY A 206 -14.73 -14.03 0.73
CA GLY A 206 -14.72 -15.13 1.68
C GLY A 206 -16.09 -15.46 2.29
N TYR A 207 -17.10 -14.60 2.11
CA TYR A 207 -18.48 -14.87 2.54
C TYR A 207 -19.36 -15.49 1.44
N LEU A 208 -18.87 -15.61 0.21
CA LEU A 208 -19.58 -16.32 -0.86
C LEU A 208 -19.58 -17.83 -0.58
N GLU A 209 -20.59 -18.56 -1.07
CA GLU A 209 -20.59 -20.02 -1.03
C GLU A 209 -19.39 -20.59 -1.78
N ASP A 210 -19.10 -20.00 -2.94
CA ASP A 210 -17.86 -20.22 -3.69
C ASP A 210 -17.18 -18.87 -3.97
N PRO A 211 -15.98 -18.59 -3.40
CA PRO A 211 -15.24 -17.37 -3.68
C PRO A 211 -14.90 -17.14 -5.17
N ARG A 212 -14.94 -18.21 -5.99
CA ARG A 212 -14.72 -18.14 -7.44
C ARG A 212 -15.88 -17.45 -8.17
N ASP A 213 -17.07 -17.38 -7.55
CA ASP A 213 -18.24 -16.70 -8.11
C ASP A 213 -18.16 -15.16 -7.93
N SER A 214 -17.06 -14.66 -7.38
CA SER A 214 -16.83 -13.23 -7.26
C SER A 214 -16.81 -12.55 -8.63
N ILE A 215 -17.49 -11.40 -8.72
CA ILE A 215 -17.49 -10.55 -9.93
C ILE A 215 -16.08 -10.11 -10.34
N LEU A 216 -15.09 -10.17 -9.44
CA LEU A 216 -13.70 -9.94 -9.80
C LEU A 216 -13.26 -10.86 -10.95
N PHE A 217 -13.67 -12.13 -10.95
CA PHE A 217 -13.31 -13.11 -11.98
C PHE A 217 -14.26 -13.08 -13.18
N SER A 218 -14.74 -11.89 -13.56
CA SER A 218 -15.56 -11.64 -14.74
C SER A 218 -14.82 -10.83 -15.80
N ASN A 219 -15.39 -10.79 -17.01
CA ASN A 219 -14.84 -10.01 -18.13
C ASN A 219 -14.78 -8.49 -17.90
N ASP A 220 -15.61 -7.96 -17.01
CA ASP A 220 -15.59 -6.53 -16.68
C ASP A 220 -14.48 -6.17 -15.68
N PHE A 221 -13.84 -7.17 -15.06
CA PHE A 221 -12.89 -6.99 -13.96
C PHE A 221 -11.49 -7.53 -14.29
N ILE A 222 -11.06 -8.67 -13.72
CA ILE A 222 -9.72 -9.22 -13.98
C ILE A 222 -9.70 -10.29 -15.07
N GLY A 223 -10.87 -10.72 -15.53
CA GLY A 223 -11.05 -11.67 -16.63
C GLY A 223 -11.59 -13.02 -16.18
N GLU A 224 -12.07 -13.79 -17.16
CA GLU A 224 -12.58 -15.14 -17.01
C GLU A 224 -11.59 -16.17 -17.57
N THR A 225 -11.66 -17.38 -17.03
CA THR A 225 -10.79 -18.49 -17.40
C THR A 225 -11.45 -19.48 -18.35
N ASP A 226 -10.64 -20.16 -19.17
CA ASP A 226 -11.06 -21.33 -19.92
C ASP A 226 -11.13 -22.60 -19.03
N PHE A 227 -11.48 -23.74 -19.62
CA PHE A 227 -11.50 -25.04 -18.91
C PHE A 227 -10.13 -25.43 -18.31
N ASN A 228 -9.03 -24.90 -18.83
CA ASN A 228 -7.67 -25.15 -18.33
C ASN A 228 -7.24 -24.15 -17.24
N GLY A 229 -8.08 -23.16 -16.92
CA GLY A 229 -7.76 -22.10 -15.96
C GLY A 229 -7.02 -20.91 -16.56
N PHE A 230 -6.85 -20.82 -17.89
CA PHE A 230 -6.16 -19.69 -18.51
C PHE A 230 -7.10 -18.49 -18.69
N VAL A 231 -6.65 -17.29 -18.30
CA VAL A 231 -7.40 -16.05 -18.53
C VAL A 231 -7.37 -15.70 -20.02
N ILE A 232 -8.48 -15.97 -20.71
CA ILE A 232 -8.63 -15.77 -22.16
C ILE A 232 -9.71 -14.73 -22.52
N TYR A 233 -10.42 -14.22 -21.53
CA TYR A 233 -11.40 -13.15 -21.67
C TYR A 233 -11.14 -12.03 -20.65
N GLY A 234 -11.67 -10.83 -20.93
CA GLY A 234 -11.49 -9.64 -20.10
C GLY A 234 -10.23 -8.82 -20.42
N PRO A 235 -9.94 -7.78 -19.62
CA PRO A 235 -8.98 -6.74 -19.96
C PRO A 235 -7.51 -7.19 -19.92
N PHE A 236 -7.21 -8.31 -19.26
CA PHE A 236 -5.85 -8.85 -19.12
C PHE A 236 -5.67 -10.19 -19.82
N ALA A 237 -6.63 -10.58 -20.67
CA ALA A 237 -6.52 -11.77 -21.49
C ALA A 237 -5.21 -11.75 -22.31
N TYR A 238 -4.61 -12.93 -22.49
CA TYR A 238 -3.38 -13.11 -23.28
C TYR A 238 -2.14 -12.41 -22.71
N TRP A 239 -2.18 -11.96 -21.46
CA TRP A 239 -0.96 -11.55 -20.76
C TRP A 239 -0.02 -12.74 -20.63
N ARG A 240 1.24 -12.53 -21.02
CA ARG A 240 2.31 -13.51 -20.82
C ARG A 240 2.84 -13.43 -19.40
N THR A 241 3.21 -14.56 -18.79
CA THR A 241 3.88 -14.52 -17.48
C THR A 241 5.34 -14.11 -17.61
N LEU A 242 5.97 -13.78 -16.48
CA LEU A 242 7.41 -13.45 -16.43
C LEU A 242 8.28 -14.64 -16.89
N GLU A 243 7.81 -15.87 -16.68
CA GLU A 243 8.44 -17.10 -17.14
C GLU A 243 8.23 -17.36 -18.66
N GLY A 244 7.57 -16.44 -19.37
CA GLY A 244 7.34 -16.53 -20.81
C GLY A 244 6.16 -17.42 -21.22
N ARG A 245 5.32 -17.85 -20.27
CA ARG A 245 4.11 -18.62 -20.60
C ARG A 245 3.10 -17.74 -21.33
N PRO A 246 2.31 -18.32 -22.27
CA PRO A 246 1.46 -17.53 -23.16
C PRO A 246 0.23 -16.90 -22.48
N TYR A 247 -0.17 -17.41 -21.31
CA TYR A 247 -1.34 -16.96 -20.56
C TYR A 247 -1.03 -16.90 -19.07
N ILE A 248 -1.67 -15.97 -18.37
CA ILE A 248 -1.86 -15.98 -16.92
C ILE A 248 -2.97 -16.98 -16.55
N TRP A 249 -2.92 -17.51 -15.32
CA TRP A 249 -3.85 -18.51 -14.77
C TRP A 249 -4.22 -18.17 -13.33
#